data_AF-A0A838R4X6-F1
#
_entry.id   AF-A0A838R4X6-F1
#
_cell.length_a   1.000
_cell.length_b   1.000
_cell.length_c   1.000
_cell.angle_alpha   90.00
_cell.angle_beta   90.00
_cell.angle_gamma   90.00
#
_symmetry.space_group_name_H-M   'P 1'
#
loop_
_entity.id
_entity.type
_entity.pdbx_description
1 polymer ?
#
loop_
_entity_poly.entity_id
_entity_poly.type
_entity_poly.pdbx_seq_one_letter_code
_entity_poly.pdbx_strand_id
1 'polypeptide(L)'
;MLKLLTVAGLSLLLSATTPLAASAQSEVAVASLSCGLDGWCDSTPRPVGFYVTAVEEDGRYVALEDGTVWEIEISDRATTAAWRADDFVAVREILAPMGDFNYLLTLPGNSESRAAARLAGRRSAEFRSGDPLPEAAPE
;
A
#
# COMPACT_ATOMS: atom_id res chain seq x y z
N MET A 1 40.19 -14.24 26.89
CA MET A 1 40.83 -15.24 26.01
C MET A 1 39.75 -15.94 25.20
N LEU A 2 39.48 -15.48 23.97
CA LEU A 2 38.46 -16.06 23.10
C LEU A 2 39.16 -16.56 21.83
N LYS A 3 39.05 -17.86 21.57
CA LYS A 3 39.77 -18.62 20.56
C LYS A 3 39.27 -18.27 19.15
N LEU A 4 40.20 -17.91 18.26
CA LEU A 4 40.04 -17.99 16.81
C LEU A 4 39.74 -19.43 16.40
N LEU A 5 38.81 -19.61 15.46
CA LEU A 5 38.79 -20.78 14.58
C LEU A 5 38.31 -20.35 13.19
N THR A 6 39.30 -20.15 12.34
CA THR A 6 39.25 -20.10 10.89
C THR A 6 38.76 -21.43 10.33
N VAL A 7 37.75 -21.44 9.47
CA VAL A 7 37.60 -22.51 8.46
C VAL A 7 37.20 -21.87 7.14
N ALA A 8 38.17 -21.88 6.22
CA ALA A 8 37.98 -21.63 4.81
C ALA A 8 37.23 -22.80 4.17
N GLY A 9 36.25 -22.49 3.31
CA GLY A 9 35.47 -23.48 2.57
C GLY A 9 35.01 -22.90 1.24
N LEU A 10 35.98 -22.60 0.38
CA LEU A 10 35.78 -22.13 -0.99
C LEU A 10 35.41 -23.34 -1.88
N SER A 11 34.12 -23.56 -2.10
CA SER A 11 33.63 -24.54 -3.08
C SER A 11 33.17 -23.83 -4.34
N LEU A 12 34.09 -23.67 -5.30
CA LEU A 12 33.77 -23.39 -6.70
C LEU A 12 33.17 -24.66 -7.32
N LEU A 13 31.89 -24.60 -7.72
CA LEU A 13 31.34 -25.55 -8.68
C LEU A 13 31.05 -24.81 -9.99
N LEU A 14 31.99 -24.97 -10.92
CA LEU A 14 31.92 -24.59 -12.32
C LEU A 14 30.99 -25.61 -13.02
N SER A 15 29.80 -25.18 -13.42
CA SER A 15 28.91 -26.00 -14.24
C SER A 15 28.84 -25.43 -15.66
N ALA A 16 29.02 -26.35 -16.61
CA ALA A 16 29.31 -26.14 -18.01
C ALA A 16 28.21 -25.42 -18.81
N THR A 17 28.68 -24.60 -19.75
CA THR A 17 27.95 -24.00 -20.86
C THR A 17 27.53 -25.05 -21.89
N THR A 18 26.25 -25.06 -22.29
CA THR A 18 25.76 -25.76 -23.49
C THR A 18 25.12 -24.78 -24.48
N PRO A 19 25.17 -25.09 -25.79
CA PRO A 19 25.03 -24.11 -26.85
C PRO A 19 23.58 -23.75 -27.23
N LEU A 20 23.53 -22.55 -27.78
CA LEU A 20 22.45 -21.84 -28.45
C LEU A 20 21.78 -22.69 -29.55
N ALA A 21 20.46 -22.89 -29.44
CA ALA A 21 19.60 -23.24 -30.57
C ALA A 21 18.74 -22.02 -30.92
N ALA A 22 19.15 -21.30 -31.97
CA ALA A 22 18.39 -20.20 -32.55
C ALA A 22 17.39 -20.76 -33.56
N SER A 23 16.11 -20.82 -33.20
CA SER A 23 15.01 -20.95 -34.14
C SER A 23 14.33 -19.58 -34.28
N ALA A 24 14.68 -18.87 -35.34
CA ALA A 24 13.93 -17.70 -35.80
C ALA A 24 12.65 -18.19 -36.50
N GLN A 25 11.56 -18.29 -35.74
CA GLN A 25 10.21 -18.39 -36.30
C GLN A 25 9.58 -17.01 -36.18
N SER A 26 9.57 -16.30 -37.30
CA SER A 26 8.81 -15.07 -37.48
C SER A 26 7.35 -15.46 -37.69
N GLU A 27 6.64 -15.70 -36.59
CA GLU A 27 5.19 -15.72 -36.58
C GLU A 27 4.73 -14.43 -35.92
N VAL A 28 4.09 -13.57 -36.71
CA VAL A 28 3.29 -12.46 -36.18
C VAL A 28 2.02 -13.10 -35.62
N ALA A 29 2.16 -13.77 -34.49
CA ALA A 29 1.05 -14.16 -33.65
C ALA A 29 0.59 -12.89 -32.94
N VAL A 30 -0.39 -12.21 -33.51
CA VAL A 30 -1.34 -11.41 -32.73
C VAL A 30 -2.04 -12.40 -31.81
N ALA A 31 -1.39 -12.67 -30.67
CA ALA A 31 -2.00 -13.35 -29.56
C ALA A 31 -3.09 -12.43 -29.02
N SER A 32 -4.29 -12.59 -29.55
CA SER A 32 -5.52 -12.23 -28.86
C SER A 32 -5.49 -12.96 -27.52
N LEU A 33 -5.00 -12.29 -26.47
CA LEU A 33 -5.14 -12.72 -25.09
C LEU A 33 -6.63 -12.70 -24.76
N SER A 34 -7.25 -13.79 -25.16
CA SER A 34 -8.54 -14.25 -24.69
C SER A 34 -8.30 -14.59 -23.24
N CYS A 35 -8.65 -13.67 -22.33
CA CYS A 35 -8.89 -14.05 -20.94
C CYS A 35 -9.92 -15.18 -20.99
N GLY A 36 -9.40 -16.41 -20.91
CA GLY A 36 -10.18 -17.63 -20.99
C GLY A 36 -11.18 -17.65 -19.84
N LEU A 37 -12.33 -18.25 -20.12
CA LEU A 37 -13.49 -18.40 -19.24
C LEU A 37 -13.24 -19.21 -17.95
N ASP A 38 -11.99 -19.36 -17.52
CA ASP A 38 -11.56 -19.96 -16.27
C ASP A 38 -10.94 -18.89 -15.33
N GLY A 39 -11.50 -17.67 -15.39
CA GLY A 39 -11.64 -16.73 -14.26
C GLY A 39 -10.40 -16.11 -13.61
N TRP A 40 -9.17 -16.50 -13.95
CA TRP A 40 -7.96 -16.05 -13.25
C TRP A 40 -7.05 -15.15 -14.10
N CYS A 41 -7.63 -14.11 -14.70
CA CYS A 41 -6.84 -12.99 -15.18
C CYS A 41 -6.49 -12.08 -14.00
N ASP A 42 -5.38 -12.40 -13.32
CA ASP A 42 -4.45 -11.49 -12.63
C ASP A 42 -5.03 -10.18 -12.08
N SER A 43 -6.12 -10.27 -11.33
CA SER A 43 -6.60 -9.17 -10.51
C SER A 43 -5.87 -9.24 -9.18
N THR A 44 -4.54 -9.11 -9.21
CA THR A 44 -3.86 -8.63 -8.02
C THR A 44 -4.43 -7.24 -7.77
N PRO A 45 -5.17 -7.01 -6.66
CA PRO A 45 -5.72 -5.69 -6.39
C PRO A 45 -4.54 -4.73 -6.37
N ARG A 46 -4.53 -3.79 -7.34
CA ARG A 46 -3.50 -2.77 -7.37
C ARG A 46 -3.61 -2.03 -6.03
N PRO A 47 -2.54 -1.93 -5.25
CA PRO A 47 -2.58 -1.17 -4.01
C PRO A 47 -3.08 0.22 -4.33
N VAL A 48 -4.22 0.59 -3.75
CA VAL A 48 -4.77 1.93 -3.91
C VAL A 48 -4.09 2.76 -2.83
N GLY A 49 -3.47 3.87 -3.22
CA GLY A 49 -2.84 4.78 -2.28
C GLY A 49 -3.37 6.18 -2.46
N PHE A 50 -3.38 6.92 -1.35
CA PHE A 50 -3.96 8.25 -1.24
C PHE A 50 -3.07 9.10 -0.33
N TYR A 51 -3.11 10.41 -0.52
CA TYR A 51 -2.46 11.32 0.41
C TYR A 51 -3.29 11.48 1.69
N VAL A 52 -2.61 11.57 2.83
CA VAL A 52 -3.21 11.94 4.10
C VAL A 52 -3.62 13.41 4.03
N THR A 53 -4.85 13.70 4.42
CA THR A 53 -5.36 15.08 4.54
C THR A 53 -5.40 15.54 5.99
N ALA A 54 -5.63 14.63 6.93
CA ALA A 54 -5.61 14.92 8.36
C ALA A 54 -5.31 13.68 9.20
N VAL A 55 -4.67 13.90 10.34
CA VAL A 55 -4.51 12.94 11.44
C VAL A 55 -5.18 13.55 12.67
N GLU A 56 -6.09 12.81 13.30
CA GLU A 56 -6.95 13.31 14.36
C GLU A 56 -6.96 12.39 15.58
N GLU A 57 -7.33 12.96 16.73
CA GLU A 57 -7.43 12.24 18.02
C GLU A 57 -6.18 11.39 18.29
N ASP A 58 -5.00 12.01 18.24
CA ASP A 58 -3.71 11.38 18.51
C ASP A 58 -3.47 10.11 17.67
N GLY A 59 -3.78 10.19 16.38
CA GLY A 59 -3.59 9.08 15.44
C GLY A 59 -4.73 8.07 15.40
N ARG A 60 -5.80 8.26 16.18
CA ARG A 60 -6.98 7.38 16.13
C ARG A 60 -7.69 7.42 14.79
N TYR A 61 -7.77 8.59 14.15
CA TYR A 61 -8.39 8.71 12.84
C TYR A 61 -7.44 9.31 11.82
N VAL A 62 -7.47 8.74 10.61
CA VAL A 62 -6.71 9.23 9.46
C VAL A 62 -7.70 9.49 8.32
N ALA A 63 -7.71 10.73 7.83
CA ALA A 63 -8.51 11.11 6.67
C ALA A 63 -7.63 11.16 5.41
N LEU A 64 -8.13 10.61 4.31
CA LEU A 64 -7.42 10.52 3.03
C LEU A 64 -8.02 11.46 1.98
N GLU A 65 -7.27 11.72 0.91
CA GLU A 65 -7.67 12.66 -0.16
C GLU A 65 -8.94 12.26 -0.91
N ASP A 66 -9.25 10.96 -0.93
CA ASP A 66 -10.48 10.41 -1.53
C ASP A 66 -11.72 10.64 -0.65
N GLY A 67 -11.54 11.33 0.48
CA GLY A 67 -12.55 11.66 1.47
C GLY A 67 -12.84 10.53 2.44
N THR A 68 -12.17 9.36 2.35
CA THR A 68 -12.36 8.30 3.34
C THR A 68 -11.73 8.66 4.69
N VAL A 69 -12.34 8.18 5.76
CA VAL A 69 -11.83 8.29 7.13
C VAL A 69 -11.67 6.90 7.70
N TRP A 70 -10.49 6.64 8.25
CA TRP A 70 -10.08 5.34 8.77
C TRP A 70 -9.85 5.44 10.27
N GLU A 71 -10.45 4.53 11.04
CA GLU A 71 -10.12 4.36 12.46
C GLU A 71 -8.97 3.38 12.59
N ILE A 72 -8.00 3.74 13.43
CA ILE A 72 -6.76 3.01 13.66
C ILE A 72 -6.85 2.14 14.91
N GLU A 73 -6.34 0.91 14.78
CA GLU A 73 -6.20 -0.05 15.87
C GLU A 73 -5.35 0.56 17.00
N ILE A 74 -5.73 0.31 18.27
CA ILE A 74 -5.19 1.07 19.40
C ILE A 74 -3.67 0.97 19.55
N SER A 75 -3.07 -0.17 19.19
CA SER A 75 -1.64 -0.45 19.29
C SER A 75 -0.82 0.35 18.27
N ASP A 76 -1.44 0.77 17.16
CA ASP A 76 -0.78 1.46 16.05
C ASP A 76 -0.96 3.00 16.11
N ARG A 77 -1.80 3.52 17.02
CA ARG A 77 -2.11 4.96 17.11
C ARG A 77 -0.88 5.84 17.35
N ALA A 78 0.07 5.35 18.14
CA ALA A 78 1.32 6.09 18.38
C ALA A 78 2.14 6.24 17.10
N THR A 79 2.11 5.25 16.21
CA THR A 79 2.77 5.28 14.91
C THR A 79 2.08 6.26 13.97
N THR A 80 0.74 6.22 13.89
CA THR A 80 -0.04 7.09 13.01
C THR A 80 -0.09 8.54 13.48
N ALA A 81 0.04 8.80 14.78
CA ALA A 81 0.13 10.17 15.32
C ALA A 81 1.34 10.95 14.78
N ALA A 82 2.38 10.26 14.29
CA ALA A 82 3.54 10.89 13.67
C ALA A 82 3.35 11.21 12.18
N TRP A 83 2.29 10.71 11.55
CA TRP A 83 1.98 10.95 10.15
C TRP A 83 1.53 12.40 9.94
N ARG A 84 1.73 12.91 8.73
CA ARG A 84 1.47 14.30 8.38
C ARG A 84 0.52 14.38 7.19
N ALA A 85 -0.12 15.53 7.05
CA ALA A 85 -0.76 15.86 5.78
C ALA A 85 0.26 15.76 4.63
N ASP A 86 -0.21 15.37 3.46
CA ASP A 86 0.58 15.10 2.24
C ASP A 86 1.49 13.86 2.31
N ASP A 87 1.45 13.07 3.39
CA ASP A 87 2.05 11.74 3.41
C ASP A 87 1.25 10.80 2.49
N PHE A 88 1.92 10.10 1.57
CA PHE A 88 1.27 9.09 0.73
C PHE A 88 1.14 7.76 1.49
N VAL A 89 -0.07 7.25 1.61
CA VAL A 89 -0.34 5.95 2.27
C VAL A 89 -0.93 4.95 1.28
N ALA A 90 -0.38 3.75 1.25
CA ALA A 90 -0.96 2.62 0.54
C ALA A 90 -1.98 1.90 1.43
N VAL A 91 -3.17 1.62 0.89
CA VAL A 91 -4.25 0.89 1.57
C VAL A 91 -4.37 -0.50 0.95
N ARG A 92 -4.38 -1.54 1.79
CA ARG A 92 -4.65 -2.92 1.36
C ARG A 92 -5.46 -3.67 2.39
N GLU A 93 -6.24 -4.65 1.94
CA GLU A 93 -6.90 -5.61 2.82
C GLU A 93 -5.87 -6.62 3.38
N ILE A 94 -6.08 -7.10 4.61
CA ILE A 94 -5.23 -8.10 5.26
C ILE A 94 -5.98 -9.39 5.55
N LEU A 95 -5.29 -10.52 5.36
CA LEU A 95 -5.86 -11.86 5.54
C LEU A 95 -5.99 -12.30 7.00
N ALA A 96 -5.32 -11.61 7.92
CA ALA A 96 -5.35 -11.88 9.35
C ALA A 96 -5.74 -10.60 10.11
N PRO A 97 -7.04 -10.25 10.13
CA PRO A 97 -7.51 -9.05 10.82
C PRO A 97 -7.26 -9.08 12.32
N MET A 98 -7.09 -7.91 12.91
CA MET A 98 -7.03 -7.71 14.36
C MET A 98 -8.40 -7.22 14.84
N GLY A 99 -9.34 -8.12 15.12
CA GLY A 99 -10.73 -7.74 15.39
C GLY A 99 -11.43 -7.24 14.13
N ASP A 100 -11.99 -6.03 14.16
CA ASP A 100 -12.70 -5.42 13.02
C ASP A 100 -11.77 -4.67 12.03
N PHE A 101 -10.46 -4.70 12.27
CA PHE A 101 -9.47 -3.93 11.51
C PHE A 101 -8.92 -4.78 10.36
N ASN A 102 -9.63 -4.76 9.24
CA ASN A 102 -9.38 -5.62 8.06
C ASN A 102 -8.44 -4.99 7.02
N TYR A 103 -7.98 -3.76 7.25
CA TYR A 103 -7.13 -3.02 6.31
C TYR A 103 -5.80 -2.65 6.95
N LEU A 104 -4.79 -2.45 6.11
CA LEU A 104 -3.46 -2.03 6.51
C LEU A 104 -3.06 -0.83 5.68
N LEU A 105 -2.87 0.30 6.36
CA LEU A 105 -2.30 1.52 5.81
C LEU A 105 -0.78 1.44 5.95
N THR A 106 -0.03 1.86 4.94
CA THR A 106 1.45 1.80 4.97
C THR A 106 2.04 3.00 4.26
N LEU A 107 2.97 3.69 4.93
CA LEU A 107 3.82 4.73 4.35
C LEU A 107 4.96 4.06 3.56
N PRO A 108 5.10 4.32 2.25
CA PRO A 108 6.21 3.80 1.47
C PRO A 108 7.56 4.25 2.04
N GLY A 109 8.56 3.37 1.95
CA GLY A 109 9.92 3.67 2.41
C GLY A 109 10.16 3.49 3.91
N ASN A 110 9.13 3.18 4.71
CA ASN A 110 9.28 2.83 6.12
C ASN A 110 8.41 1.60 6.48
N SER A 111 9.04 0.42 6.58
CA SER A 111 8.34 -0.84 6.89
C SER A 111 7.64 -0.85 8.23
N GLU A 112 8.15 -0.07 9.18
CA GLU A 112 7.59 0.06 10.53
C GLU A 112 6.41 1.05 10.57
N SER A 113 6.28 1.89 9.53
CA SER A 113 5.19 2.87 9.44
C SER A 113 3.98 2.25 8.75
N ARG A 114 3.30 1.39 9.51
CA ARG A 114 2.09 0.68 9.11
C ARG A 114 1.08 0.67 10.23
N ALA A 115 -0.20 0.63 9.87
CA ALA A 115 -1.28 0.66 10.84
C ALA A 115 -2.48 -0.17 10.39
N ALA A 116 -2.96 -1.06 11.25
CA ALA A 116 -4.21 -1.77 11.06
C ALA A 116 -5.38 -0.78 11.20
N ALA A 117 -6.33 -0.84 10.28
CA ALA A 117 -7.40 0.13 10.15
C ALA A 117 -8.73 -0.51 9.77
N ARG A 118 -9.81 0.22 10.08
CA ARG A 118 -11.16 -0.04 9.57
C ARG A 118 -11.77 1.24 9.01
N LEU A 119 -12.62 1.11 8.01
CA LEU A 119 -13.32 2.26 7.44
C LEU A 119 -14.31 2.82 8.47
N ALA A 120 -14.10 4.05 8.91
CA ALA A 120 -14.94 4.73 9.89
C ALA A 120 -16.03 5.60 9.24
N GLY A 121 -15.78 6.08 8.01
CA GLY A 121 -16.75 6.88 7.27
C GLY A 121 -16.13 7.60 6.10
N ARG A 122 -16.81 8.66 5.64
CA ARG A 122 -16.33 9.56 4.59
C ARG A 122 -16.63 11.00 4.98
N ARG A 123 -15.74 11.93 4.66
CA ARG A 123 -15.98 13.38 4.71
C ARG A 123 -16.65 13.80 3.43
N SER A 124 -17.71 14.59 3.53
CA SER A 124 -18.28 15.28 2.38
C SER A 124 -17.23 16.23 1.80
N ALA A 125 -16.96 16.14 0.51
CA ALA A 125 -16.02 17.03 -0.19
C ALA A 125 -16.46 18.51 -0.17
N GLU A 126 -17.71 18.78 0.25
CA GLU A 126 -18.34 20.11 0.31
C GLU A 126 -17.72 21.06 1.32
N PHE A 127 -16.98 20.59 2.33
CA PHE A 127 -16.34 21.48 3.29
C PHE A 127 -14.85 21.71 2.95
N ARG A 128 -14.56 22.04 1.68
CA ARG A 128 -13.27 22.63 1.35
C ARG A 128 -13.23 24.03 1.94
N SER A 129 -12.41 24.16 2.98
CA SER A 129 -12.08 25.39 3.69
C SER A 129 -11.63 26.46 2.68
N GLY A 130 -12.55 27.33 2.25
CA GLY A 130 -12.26 28.32 1.22
C GLY A 130 -13.47 29.01 0.61
N ASP A 131 -14.68 28.44 0.70
CA ASP A 131 -15.87 29.18 0.26
C ASP A 131 -16.14 30.35 1.23
N PRO A 132 -16.18 31.61 0.73
CA PRO A 132 -16.66 32.72 1.52
C PRO A 132 -18.08 32.39 1.98
N LEU A 133 -18.36 32.61 3.28
CA LEU A 133 -19.71 32.54 3.81
C LEU A 133 -20.65 33.32 2.88
N PRO A 134 -21.83 32.79 2.52
CA PRO A 134 -22.80 33.54 1.74
C PRO A 134 -23.10 34.84 2.49
N GLU A 135 -22.64 35.95 1.91
CA GLU A 135 -22.89 37.30 2.41
C GLU A 135 -24.41 37.46 2.51
N ALA A 136 -24.91 37.66 3.72
CA ALA A 136 -26.33 37.72 4.00
C ALA A 136 -26.96 38.79 3.08
N ALA A 137 -27.95 38.36 2.29
CA ALA A 137 -28.67 39.27 1.41
C ALA A 137 -29.34 40.37 2.25
N PRO A 138 -29.21 41.66 1.87
CA PRO A 138 -29.95 42.72 2.52
C PRO A 138 -31.45 42.54 2.27
N GLU A 139 -32.23 42.73 3.34
CA GLU A 139 -33.70 42.64 3.37
C GLU A 139 -34.40 43.63 2.42
#